data_AF-A0A125RWW7-F1
#
_entry.id   AF-A0A125RWW7-F1
#
_cell.length_a   1.000
_cell.length_b   1.000
_cell.length_c   1.000
_cell.angle_alpha   90.00
_cell.angle_beta   90.00
_cell.angle_gamma   90.00
#
_symmetry.space_group_name_H-M   'P 1'
#
loop_
_entity.id
_entity.type
_entity.pdbx_description
1 polymer ?
#
loop_
_entity_poly.entity_id
_entity_poly.type
_entity_poly.pdbx_seq_one_letter_code
_entity_poly.pdbx_strand_id
1 'polypeptide(L)' 'LAMYFIQQKVSKGIDPPQVLSPDMVPPSERGTPIP' A
#
# COMPACT_ATOMS: atom_id res chain seq x y z
N LEU A 1 -0.35 3.12 -4.09
CA LEU A 1 0.47 2.31 -3.15
C LEU A 1 1.60 1.51 -3.84
N ALA A 2 1.36 0.87 -5.00
CA ALA A 2 2.39 0.10 -5.71
C ALA A 2 3.71 0.86 -5.98
N MET A 3 3.62 2.10 -6.49
CA MET A 3 4.80 2.93 -6.78
C MET A 3 5.61 3.27 -5.53
N TYR A 4 4.95 3.47 -4.39
CA TYR A 4 5.64 3.72 -3.11
C TYR A 4 6.47 2.50 -2.70
N PHE A 5 5.93 1.29 -2.83
CA PHE A 5 6.67 0.07 -2.53
C PHE A 5 7.82 -0.18 -3.51
N ILE A 6 7.63 0.08 -4.80
CA ILE A 6 8.70 0.02 -5.80
C ILE A 6 9.83 0.98 -5.40
N GLN A 7 9.50 2.20 -4.99
CA GLN A 7 10.50 3.16 -4.50
C GLN A 7 11.17 2.71 -3.21
N GLN A 8 10.44 2.11 -2.25
CA GLN A 8 11.08 1.55 -1.06
C GLN A 8 12.08 0.44 -1.42
N LYS A 9 11.75 -0.43 -2.38
CA LYS A 9 12.65 -1.50 -2.82
C LYS A 9 13.85 -0.97 -3.57
N VAL A 10 13.63 -0.10 -4.55
CA VAL A 10 14.69 0.42 -5.42
C VAL A 10 15.59 1.41 -4.67
N SER A 11 15.00 2.31 -3.87
CA SER A 11 15.76 3.37 -3.19
C SER A 11 16.31 2.96 -1.83
N LYS A 12 15.67 2.02 -1.12
CA LYS A 12 16.06 1.64 0.25
C LYS A 12 16.35 0.13 0.42
N GLY A 13 16.20 -0.67 -0.63
CA GLY A 13 16.41 -2.12 -0.57
C GLY A 13 15.32 -2.90 0.18
N ILE A 14 14.29 -2.21 0.69
CA ILE A 14 13.25 -2.82 1.54
C ILE A 14 12.28 -3.60 0.66
N ASP A 15 12.13 -4.90 0.96
CA ASP A 15 11.12 -5.72 0.29
C ASP A 15 9.70 -5.25 0.61
N PRO A 16 8.81 -5.23 -0.40
CA PRO A 16 7.41 -4.87 -0.17
C PRO A 16 6.79 -5.85 0.84
N PRO A 17 5.89 -5.37 1.71
CA PRO A 17 5.17 -6.25 2.62
C PRO A 17 4.31 -7.25 1.83
N GLN A 18 4.36 -8.53 2.21
CA GLN A 18 3.59 -9.60 1.55
C GLN A 18 2.08 -9.52 1.84
N VAL A 19 1.72 -8.87 2.96
CA VAL A 19 0.33 -8.66 3.39
C VAL A 19 0.13 -7.16 3.60
N LEU A 20 -0.89 -6.60 2.95
CA LEU A 20 -1.24 -5.19 3.12
C LEU A 20 -2.24 -5.07 4.27
N SER A 21 -1.85 -4.34 5.32
CA SER A 21 -2.79 -3.97 6.38
C SER A 21 -3.85 -3.01 5.83
N PRO A 22 -5.11 -3.06 6.33
CA PRO A 22 -6.16 -2.12 5.94
C PRO A 22 -5.78 -0.64 6.10
N ASP A 23 -4.89 -0.33 7.05
CA ASP A 23 -4.37 1.01 7.28
C ASP A 23 -3.48 1.53 6.14
N MET A 24 -2.81 0.63 5.41
CA MET A 24 -1.95 0.98 4.27
C MET A 24 -2.74 1.30 3.01
N VAL A 25 -4.02 0.91 2.96
CA VAL A 25 -4.94 1.26 1.87
C VAL A 25 -5.39 2.71 2.09
N PRO A 26 -5.19 3.62 1.12
CA PRO A 26 -5.70 4.99 1.19
C PRO A 26 -7.20 5.02 1.48
N PRO A 27 -7.71 5.99 2.28
CA PRO A 27 -9.14 6.13 2.54
C PRO A 27 -9.99 6.20 1.27
N SER A 28 -9.45 6.77 0.19
CA SER A 28 -10.12 6.86 -1.11
C SER A 28 -10.29 5.52 -1.84
N GLU A 29 -9.43 4.53 -1.55
CA GLU A 29 -9.49 3.17 -2.12
C GLU A 29 -10.20 2.17 -1.20
N ARG A 30 -10.43 2.55 0.07
CA ARG A 30 -11.36 1.86 0.97
C ARG A 30 -12.76 2.18 0.45
N GLY A 31 -13.29 1.34 -0.44
CA GLY A 31 -14.61 1.54 -1.04
C GLY A 31 -15.62 2.00 0.01
N THR A 32 -16.43 3.01 -0.33
CA THR A 32 -17.55 3.43 0.52
C THR A 32 -18.32 2.18 0.94
N PRO A 33 -18.57 1.94 2.25
CA PRO A 33 -19.46 0.87 2.63
C PRO A 33 -20.78 1.17 1.94
N ILE A 34 -21.12 0.35 0.95
CA ILE A 34 -22.38 0.46 0.22
C ILE A 34 -23.46 0.21 1.28
N PRO A 35 -24.40 1.15 1.52
CA PRO A 35 -25.44 0.99 2.53
C PRO A 35 -26.35 -0.21 2.24
#